data_AF-A0A0G0IAZ8-F1
#
_entry.id   AF-A0A0G0IAZ8-F1
#
_cell.length_a   1.000
_cell.length_b   1.000
_cell.length_c   1.000
_cell.angle_alpha   90.00
_cell.angle_beta   90.00
_cell.angle_gamma   90.00
#
_symmetry.space_group_name_H-M   'P 1'
#
loop_
_entity.id
_entity.type
_entity.pdbx_description
1 polymer ?
#
loop_
_entity_poly.entity_id
_entity_poly.type
_entity_poly.pdbx_seq_one_letter_code
_entity_poly.pdbx_strand_id
1 'polypeptide(L)'
;MVFIFLAGIVLAVFISVSAVRESYRSRTIEKEVEALKQEAQRIENENKAMTERISYFETSEFQEKIAKEKLNLQKPDENVVVVKQRVGEQTQSVDNQDTDIEDEYVEPNYRKWWNFFFKY
;
A
#
# COMPACT_ATOMS: atom_id res chain seq x y z
N MET A 1 -23.19 65.57 42.14
CA MET A 1 -23.31 64.13 42.48
C MET A 1 -23.82 63.30 41.30
N VAL A 2 -25.02 63.54 40.77
CA VAL A 2 -25.61 62.72 39.67
C VAL A 2 -24.76 62.72 38.38
N PHE A 3 -24.21 63.87 37.98
CA PHE A 3 -23.34 63.96 36.79
C PHE A 3 -22.04 63.14 36.91
N ILE A 4 -21.46 63.04 38.11
CA ILE A 4 -20.24 62.25 38.35
C ILE A 4 -20.57 60.75 38.23
N PHE A 5 -21.71 60.33 38.78
CA PHE A 5 -22.20 58.97 38.63
C PHE A 5 -22.47 58.59 37.17
N LEU A 6 -23.13 59.48 36.41
CA LEU A 6 -23.35 59.28 34.97
C LEU A 6 -22.03 59.16 34.20
N ALA A 7 -21.07 60.06 34.45
CA ALA A 7 -19.75 60.00 33.83
C ALA A 7 -19.02 58.68 34.15
N GLY A 8 -19.11 58.19 35.39
CA GLY A 8 -18.56 56.90 35.80
C GLY A 8 -19.19 55.72 35.06
N ILE A 9 -20.51 55.73 34.85
CA ILE A 9 -21.21 54.70 34.08
C ILE A 9 -20.76 54.72 32.61
N VAL A 10 -20.65 55.89 31.99
CA VAL A 10 -20.19 55.99 30.59
C VAL A 10 -18.76 55.44 30.45
N LEU A 11 -17.87 55.78 31.39
CA LEU A 11 -16.50 55.25 31.41
C LEU A 11 -16.47 53.73 31.59
N ALA A 12 -17.27 53.21 32.53
CA ALA A 12 -17.36 51.77 32.78
C ALA A 12 -17.88 51.00 31.55
N VAL A 13 -18.90 51.53 30.88
CA VAL A 13 -19.42 50.94 29.63
C VAL A 13 -18.36 50.99 28.53
N PHE A 14 -17.66 52.11 28.35
CA PHE A 14 -16.61 52.24 27.35
C PHE A 14 -15.48 51.22 27.55
N ILE A 15 -14.99 51.08 28.78
CA ILE A 15 -13.94 50.11 29.13
C ILE A 15 -14.46 48.68 28.92
N SER A 16 -15.69 48.40 29.34
CA SER A 16 -16.29 47.07 29.19
C SER A 16 -16.42 46.66 27.73
N VAL A 17 -16.90 47.55 26.86
CA VAL A 17 -17.03 47.28 25.41
C VAL A 17 -15.66 47.05 24.78
N SER A 18 -14.66 47.85 25.15
CA SER A 18 -13.28 47.69 24.65
C SER A 18 -12.70 46.33 25.07
N ALA A 19 -12.82 45.96 26.34
CA ALA A 19 -12.33 44.70 26.87
C ALA A 19 -13.01 43.48 26.21
N VAL A 20 -14.33 43.55 26.01
CA VAL A 20 -15.09 42.50 25.33
C VAL A 20 -14.62 42.35 23.89
N ARG A 21 -14.48 43.46 23.15
CA ARG A 21 -14.02 43.44 21.75
C ARG A 21 -12.62 42.85 21.62
N GLU A 22 -11.70 43.24 22.49
CA GLU A 22 -10.34 42.72 22.49
C GLU A 22 -10.33 41.22 22.80
N SER A 23 -11.09 40.78 23.81
CA SER A 23 -11.19 39.36 24.15
C SER A 23 -11.73 38.51 22.98
N TYR A 24 -12.74 39.00 22.25
CA TYR A 24 -13.23 38.33 21.03
C TYR A 24 -12.17 38.26 19.93
N ARG A 25 -11.41 39.35 19.75
CA ARG A 25 -10.32 39.40 18.77
C ARG A 25 -9.21 38.42 19.12
N SER A 26 -8.73 38.41 20.36
CA SER A 26 -7.68 37.50 20.82
C SER A 26 -8.09 36.04 20.62
N ARG A 27 -9.32 35.67 20.99
CA ARG A 27 -9.84 34.30 20.76
C ARG A 27 -9.91 33.92 19.29
N THR A 28 -10.21 34.87 18.42
CA THR A 28 -10.26 34.61 16.96
C THR A 28 -8.85 34.36 16.43
N ILE A 29 -7.88 35.19 16.83
CA ILE A 29 -6.47 35.03 16.46
C ILE A 29 -5.92 33.70 16.99
N GLU A 30 -6.19 33.36 18.25
CA GLU A 30 -5.74 32.08 18.84
C GLU A 30 -6.27 30.88 18.06
N LYS A 31 -7.55 30.91 17.65
CA LYS A 31 -8.13 29.86 16.80
C LYS A 31 -7.45 29.75 15.45
N GLU A 32 -7.15 30.88 14.82
CA GLU A 32 -6.46 30.92 13.53
C GLU A 32 -5.02 30.39 13.65
N VAL A 33 -4.31 30.80 14.70
CA VAL A 33 -2.98 30.27 15.02
C VAL A 33 -3.02 28.76 15.24
N GLU A 34 -3.99 28.27 15.99
CA GLU A 34 -4.15 26.83 16.25
C GLU A 34 -4.47 26.06 14.96
N ALA A 35 -5.35 26.58 14.10
CA ALA A 35 -5.65 25.98 12.81
C ALA A 35 -4.41 25.94 11.89
N LEU A 36 -3.63 27.02 11.84
CA LEU A 36 -2.40 27.08 11.06
C LEU A 36 -1.33 26.11 11.58
N LYS A 37 -1.22 25.95 12.91
CA LYS A 37 -0.32 24.96 13.51
C LYS A 37 -0.72 23.53 13.14
N GLN A 38 -2.01 23.21 13.22
CA GLN A 38 -2.51 21.90 12.83
C GLN A 38 -2.26 21.61 11.35
N GLU A 39 -2.45 22.60 10.50
CA GLU A 39 -2.19 22.48 9.07
C GLU A 39 -0.69 22.28 8.78
N ALA A 40 0.19 23.02 9.46
CA ALA A 40 1.64 22.83 9.35
C ALA A 40 2.05 21.42 9.79
N GLN A 41 1.51 20.92 10.90
CA GLN A 41 1.77 19.56 11.37
C GLN A 41 1.28 18.50 10.38
N ARG A 42 0.11 18.71 9.76
CA ARG A 42 -0.42 17.82 8.72
C ARG A 42 0.52 17.74 7.53
N ILE A 43 0.96 18.90 7.03
CA ILE A 43 1.90 18.99 5.89
C ILE A 43 3.24 18.32 6.21
N GLU A 44 3.77 18.52 7.42
CA GLU A 44 5.01 17.88 7.86
C GLU A 44 4.88 16.35 7.87
N ASN A 45 3.78 15.84 8.41
CA ASN A 45 3.51 14.40 8.44
C ASN A 45 3.34 13.83 7.03
N GLU A 46 2.65 14.54 6.13
CA GLU A 46 2.50 14.17 4.73
C GLU A 46 3.85 14.14 4.02
N ASN A 47 4.68 15.15 4.24
CA ASN A 47 6.02 15.21 3.66
C ASN A 47 6.86 14.01 4.11
N LYS A 48 6.90 13.72 5.42
CA LYS A 48 7.60 12.56 5.97
C LYS A 48 7.12 11.24 5.33
N ALA A 49 5.81 11.04 5.23
CA ALA A 49 5.24 9.85 4.61
C ALA A 49 5.61 9.75 3.11
N MET A 50 5.67 10.87 2.39
CA MET A 50 6.14 10.89 1.01
C MET A 50 7.62 10.54 0.90
N THR A 51 8.47 11.09 1.78
CA THR A 51 9.90 10.77 1.83
C THR A 51 10.14 9.29 2.09
N GLU A 52 9.41 8.69 3.05
CA GLU A 52 9.49 7.26 3.34
C GLU A 52 9.13 6.39 2.12
N ARG A 53 8.09 6.78 1.37
CA ARG A 53 7.70 6.09 0.13
C ARG A 53 8.76 6.22 -0.96
N ILE A 54 9.32 7.42 -1.15
CA ILE A 54 10.40 7.64 -2.12
C ILE A 54 11.60 6.76 -1.77
N SER A 55 12.01 6.74 -0.50
CA SER A 55 13.10 5.89 -0.03
C SER A 55 12.84 4.42 -0.30
N TYR A 56 11.60 3.94 -0.11
CA TYR A 56 11.21 2.58 -0.45
C TYR A 56 11.29 2.30 -1.98
N PHE A 57 10.90 3.25 -2.82
CA PHE A 57 10.99 3.09 -4.27
C PHE A 57 12.43 3.14 -4.80
N GLU A 58 13.32 3.82 -4.08
CA GLU A 58 14.74 3.87 -4.39
C GLU A 58 15.49 2.58 -4.02
N THR A 59 14.90 1.66 -3.24
CA THR A 59 15.59 0.42 -2.89
C THR A 59 15.77 -0.48 -4.10
N SER A 60 16.88 -1.23 -4.10
CA SER A 60 17.20 -2.16 -5.17
C SER A 60 16.15 -3.27 -5.34
N GLU A 61 15.53 -3.70 -4.24
CA GLU A 61 14.49 -4.73 -4.24
C GLU A 61 13.24 -4.25 -4.96
N PHE A 62 12.81 -3.00 -4.73
CA PHE A 62 11.65 -2.44 -5.41
C PHE A 62 11.94 -2.23 -6.90
N GLN A 63 13.11 -1.68 -7.24
CA GLN A 63 13.53 -1.51 -8.63
C GLN A 63 13.61 -2.85 -9.37
N GLU A 64 14.18 -3.89 -8.75
CA GLU A 64 14.25 -5.23 -9.32
C GLU A 64 12.85 -5.83 -9.51
N LYS A 65 11.96 -5.68 -8.52
CA LYS A 65 10.57 -6.13 -8.64
C LYS A 65 9.88 -5.50 -9.85
N ILE A 66 9.98 -4.18 -10.00
CA ILE A 66 9.37 -3.47 -11.14
C ILE A 66 10.04 -3.85 -12.47
N ALA A 67 11.36 -4.00 -12.51
CA ALA A 67 12.08 -4.44 -13.71
C ALA A 67 11.62 -5.84 -14.16
N LYS A 68 11.43 -6.76 -13.23
CA LYS A 68 10.90 -8.11 -13.49
C LYS A 68 9.44 -8.07 -13.95
N GLU A 69 8.57 -7.41 -13.19
CA GLU A 69 7.13 -7.40 -13.43
C GLU A 69 6.71 -6.60 -14.67
N LYS A 70 7.36 -5.47 -14.94
CA LYS A 70 6.96 -4.53 -16.00
C LYS A 70 7.79 -4.65 -17.26
N LEU A 71 9.07 -4.96 -17.11
CA LEU A 71 10.01 -4.98 -18.23
C LEU A 71 10.47 -6.40 -18.60
N ASN A 72 10.04 -7.43 -17.85
CA ASN A 72 10.49 -8.81 -18.00
C ASN A 72 12.04 -8.92 -18.02
N LEU A 73 12.71 -8.01 -17.31
CA LEU A 73 14.16 -8.00 -17.19
C LEU A 73 14.59 -9.03 -16.14
N GLN A 74 15.74 -9.64 -16.39
CA GLN A 74 16.33 -10.70 -15.57
C GLN A 74 17.76 -10.32 -15.26
N LYS A 75 18.27 -10.73 -14.09
CA LYS A 75 19.69 -10.56 -13.81
C LYS A 75 20.52 -11.52 -14.68
N PRO A 76 21.78 -11.19 -15.00
CA PRO A 76 22.62 -12.04 -15.86
C PRO A 76 22.83 -13.47 -15.32
N ASP A 77 22.66 -13.67 -14.02
CA ASP A 77 22.81 -14.93 -13.29
C ASP A 77 21.48 -15.68 -13.04
N GLU A 78 20.36 -15.20 -13.59
CA GLU A 78 19.02 -15.77 -13.41
C GLU A 78 18.60 -16.63 -14.61
N ASN A 79 18.05 -17.84 -14.37
CA ASN A 79 17.52 -18.73 -15.41
C ASN A 79 15.99 -18.82 -15.35
N VAL A 80 15.30 -18.27 -16.36
CA VAL A 80 13.84 -18.35 -16.47
C VAL A 80 13.44 -19.57 -17.33
N VAL A 81 12.63 -20.46 -16.75
CA VAL A 81 12.07 -21.61 -17.47
C VAL A 81 10.65 -21.31 -17.92
N VAL A 82 10.44 -21.15 -19.22
CA VAL A 82 9.10 -21.04 -19.80
C VAL A 82 8.52 -22.44 -19.96
N VAL A 83 7.60 -22.82 -19.08
CA VAL A 83 6.85 -24.08 -19.21
C VAL A 83 5.81 -23.90 -20.32
N LYS A 84 6.15 -24.34 -21.53
CA LYS A 84 5.16 -24.53 -22.58
C LYS A 84 4.34 -25.77 -22.21
N GLN A 85 3.07 -25.58 -21.86
CA GLN A 85 2.13 -26.68 -21.76
C GLN A 85 2.05 -27.32 -23.14
N ARG A 86 2.67 -28.49 -23.30
CA ARG A 86 2.44 -29.35 -24.45
C ARG A 86 0.98 -29.78 -24.36
N VAL A 87 0.09 -29.03 -25.00
CA VAL A 87 -1.16 -29.60 -25.48
C VAL A 87 -0.71 -30.68 -26.45
N GLY A 88 -0.92 -31.94 -26.05
CA GLY A 88 -0.36 -33.09 -26.74
C GLY A 88 -0.85 -33.15 -28.18
N GLU A 89 0.01 -32.79 -29.12
CA GLU A 89 -0.01 -33.37 -30.45
C GLU A 89 0.79 -34.68 -30.36
N GLN A 90 0.03 -35.75 -30.09
CA GLN A 90 0.35 -37.04 -30.68
C GLN A 90 0.55 -36.81 -32.18
N THR A 91 1.74 -37.11 -32.70
CA THR A 91 1.95 -37.96 -33.88
C THR A 91 3.46 -38.10 -34.05
N GLN A 92 4.06 -39.07 -33.37
CA GLN A 92 5.26 -39.71 -33.91
C GLN A 92 4.78 -41.02 -34.54
N SER A 93 4.67 -40.98 -35.85
CA SER A 93 4.56 -42.14 -36.72
C SER A 93 5.77 -43.05 -36.50
N VAL A 94 5.54 -44.20 -35.88
CA VAL A 94 6.37 -45.39 -36.08
C VAL A 94 5.43 -46.51 -36.47
N ASP A 95 5.77 -47.04 -37.63
CA ASP A 95 5.12 -48.06 -38.42
C ASP A 95 5.13 -49.44 -37.72
N ASN A 96 4.06 -50.21 -37.98
CA ASN A 96 3.97 -51.68 -37.97
C ASN A 96 4.13 -52.46 -36.64
N GLN A 97 3.00 -52.93 -36.08
CA GLN A 97 2.50 -54.33 -36.16
C GLN A 97 1.51 -54.67 -35.04
N ASP A 98 0.49 -55.45 -35.41
CA ASP A 98 -0.60 -55.99 -34.60
C ASP A 98 -0.16 -56.60 -33.26
N THR A 99 -0.81 -56.24 -32.15
CA THR A 99 -1.10 -57.17 -31.05
C THR A 99 -2.29 -56.69 -30.22
N ASP A 100 -3.07 -57.66 -29.76
CA ASP A 100 -4.39 -57.59 -29.12
C ASP A 100 -4.58 -56.53 -28.04
N ILE A 101 -5.83 -56.04 -27.98
CA ILE A 101 -6.36 -55.21 -26.90
C ILE A 101 -6.45 -56.08 -25.63
N GLU A 102 -5.41 -56.09 -24.81
CA GLU A 102 -5.54 -56.35 -23.38
C GLU A 102 -5.83 -55.02 -22.69
N ASP A 103 -6.97 -54.93 -22.00
CA ASP A 103 -7.31 -53.80 -21.12
C ASP A 103 -6.17 -53.60 -20.11
N GLU A 104 -5.29 -52.65 -20.41
CA GLU A 104 -4.14 -52.29 -19.58
C GLU A 104 -4.69 -51.80 -18.23
N TYR A 105 -4.60 -52.64 -17.20
CA TYR A 105 -5.03 -52.29 -15.85
C TYR A 105 -4.12 -51.17 -15.33
N VAL A 106 -4.52 -49.93 -15.56
CA VAL A 106 -3.78 -48.74 -15.13
C VAL A 106 -3.79 -48.72 -13.60
N GLU A 107 -2.66 -49.11 -13.00
CA GLU A 107 -2.55 -49.17 -11.56
C GLU A 107 -2.84 -47.78 -10.95
N PRO A 108 -3.80 -47.67 -10.01
CA PRO A 108 -4.16 -46.40 -9.41
C PRO A 108 -2.96 -45.73 -8.73
N ASN A 109 -2.86 -44.41 -8.87
CA ASN A 109 -1.70 -43.65 -8.41
C ASN A 109 -1.39 -43.86 -6.91
N TYR A 110 -2.40 -44.09 -6.07
CA TYR A 110 -2.18 -44.36 -4.64
C TYR A 110 -1.39 -45.65 -4.38
N ARG A 111 -1.57 -46.70 -5.21
CA ARG A 111 -0.78 -47.94 -5.09
C ARG A 111 0.67 -47.74 -5.53
N LYS A 112 0.90 -46.91 -6.55
CA LYS A 112 2.26 -46.56 -7.01
C LYS A 112 3.05 -45.86 -5.90
N TRP A 113 2.44 -44.89 -5.23
CA TRP A 113 3.06 -44.21 -4.08
C TRP A 113 3.30 -45.16 -2.90
N TRP A 114 2.34 -46.03 -2.59
CA TRP A 114 2.52 -47.02 -1.52
C TRP A 114 3.68 -47.98 -1.80
N ASN A 115 3.79 -48.49 -3.03
CA ASN A 115 4.89 -49.36 -3.44
C ASN A 115 6.24 -48.63 -3.38
N PHE A 116 6.29 -47.36 -3.77
CA PHE A 116 7.52 -46.56 -3.71
C PHE A 116 8.02 -46.36 -2.28
N PHE A 117 7.12 -46.09 -1.33
CA PHE A 117 7.50 -45.76 0.04
C PHE A 117 7.66 -46.96 0.97
N PHE A 118 6.95 -48.07 0.72
CA PHE A 118 6.81 -49.15 1.69
C PHE A 118 7.15 -50.54 1.16
N LYS A 119 7.58 -50.66 -0.11
CA LYS A 119 8.01 -51.93 -0.68
C LYS A 119 9.53 -51.97 -0.81
N TYR A 120 10.18 -52.62 0.14
CA TYR A 120 11.58 -53.06 0.12
C TYR A 120 11.62 -54.56 0.42
#